data_AF-A0A940TLS9-F1
#
_entry.id   AF-A0A940TLS9-F1
#
_cell.length_a   1.000
_cell.length_b   1.000
_cell.length_c   1.000
_cell.angle_alpha   90.00
_cell.angle_beta   90.00
_cell.angle_gamma   90.00
#
_symmetry.space_group_name_H-M   'P 1'
#
loop_
_entity.id
_entity.type
_entity.pdbx_description
1 polymer ?
#
loop_
_entity_poly.entity_id
_entity_poly.type
_entity_poly.pdbx_seq_one_letter_code
_entity_poly.pdbx_strand_id
1 'polypeptide(L)' 'MRHFRVLIVDESPFFRNWFRRFILTIPKIQIIGEAKDALSALSFIRRVKPDAII' A
#
# COMPACT_ATOMS: atom_id res chain seq x y z
N MET A 1 -10.53 12.58 -11.36
CA MET A 1 -9.10 12.33 -11.63
C MET A 1 -8.70 11.02 -10.96
N ARG A 2 -7.95 10.13 -11.61
CA ARG A 2 -7.62 8.79 -11.07
C ARG A 2 -6.38 8.88 -10.16
N HIS A 3 -6.49 8.44 -8.91
CA HIS A 3 -5.33 8.24 -8.02
C HIS A 3 -4.64 6.92 -8.36
N PHE A 4 -3.30 6.89 -8.29
CA PHE A 4 -2.48 5.70 -8.42
C PHE A 4 -2.49 4.94 -7.09
N ARG A 5 -2.97 3.71 -7.11
CA ARG A 5 -3.38 2.96 -5.90
C ARG A 5 -2.29 1.99 -5.48
N VAL A 6 -1.76 2.17 -4.27
CA VAL A 6 -0.62 1.40 -3.75
C VAL A 6 -1.05 0.55 -2.56
N LEU A 7 -0.63 -0.72 -2.56
CA LEU A 7 -0.70 -1.62 -1.40
C LEU A 7 0.70 -1.75 -0.79
N ILE A 8 0.83 -1.55 0.52
CA ILE A 8 2.10 -1.72 1.24
C ILE A 8 2.12 -3.12 1.87
N VAL A 9 3.19 -3.88 1.68
CA VAL A 9 3.38 -5.25 2.19
C VAL A 9 4.71 -5.32 2.92
N ASP A 10 4.68 -5.13 4.24
CA ASP A 10 5.88 -5.17 5.07
C ASP A 10 5.51 -5.57 6.50
N GLU A 11 6.33 -6.38 7.17
CA GLU A 11 6.09 -6.82 8.55
C GLU A 11 6.35 -5.73 9.59
N SER A 12 7.28 -4.81 9.31
CA SER A 12 7.74 -3.75 10.20
C SER A 12 6.74 -2.60 10.32
N PRO A 13 6.12 -2.40 11.49
CA PRO A 13 5.25 -1.25 11.73
C PRO A 13 5.98 0.09 11.58
N PHE A 14 7.29 0.12 11.85
CA PHE A 14 8.11 1.32 11.69
C PHE A 14 8.22 1.72 10.23
N PHE A 15 8.53 0.77 9.35
CA PHE A 15 8.63 1.04 7.91
C PHE A 15 7.28 1.51 7.36
N ARG A 16 6.17 0.83 7.69
CA ARG A 16 4.83 1.24 7.24
C ARG A 16 4.48 2.67 7.65
N ASN A 17 4.79 3.05 8.89
CA ASN A 17 4.53 4.41 9.39
C ASN A 17 5.38 5.47 8.69
N TRP A 18 6.67 5.20 8.49
CA TRP A 18 7.58 6.11 7.78
C TRP A 18 7.17 6.25 6.31
N PHE A 19 6.93 5.13 5.63
CA PHE A 19 6.60 5.07 4.22
C PHE A 19 5.28 5.76 3.89
N ARG A 20 4.27 5.59 4.75
CA ARG A 20 3.00 6.32 4.66
C ARG A 20 3.19 7.83 4.74
N ARG A 21 4.02 8.32 5.67
CA ARG A 21 4.31 9.77 5.80
C ARG A 21 5.02 10.30 4.55
N PHE A 22 5.92 9.52 3.97
CA PHE A 22 6.62 9.88 2.74
C PHE A 22 5.66 9.91 1.54
N ILE A 23 4.88 8.85 1.31
CA ILE A 23 3.97 8.75 0.16
C ILE A 23 2.87 9.82 0.19
N LEU A 24 2.39 10.23 1.37
CA LEU A 24 1.39 11.30 1.48
C LEU A 24 1.86 12.65 0.93
N THR A 25 3.16 12.83 0.69
CA THR A 25 3.70 14.03 0.03
C THR A 25 3.57 14.00 -1.49
N ILE A 26 3.29 12.83 -2.10
CA ILE A 26 3.24 12.66 -3.54
C ILE A 26 1.79 12.87 -4.03
N PRO A 27 1.53 13.89 -4.87
CA PRO A 27 0.20 14.11 -5.43
C PRO A 27 -0.26 12.90 -6.24
N LYS A 28 -1.56 12.62 -6.20
CA LYS A 28 -2.21 11.55 -6.97
C LYS A 28 -1.81 10.12 -6.57
N ILE A 29 -1.08 9.89 -5.48
CA ILE A 29 -0.94 8.55 -4.89
C ILE A 29 -1.96 8.35 -3.78
N GLN A 30 -2.53 7.15 -3.72
CA GLN A 30 -3.41 6.73 -2.64
C GLN A 30 -2.94 5.37 -2.12
N ILE A 31 -2.68 5.30 -0.81
CA ILE A 31 -2.48 4.02 -0.13
C ILE A 31 -3.85 3.39 0.06
N ILE A 32 -4.08 2.22 -0.52
CA ILE A 32 -5.37 1.52 -0.48
C ILE A 32 -5.42 0.40 0.55
N GLY A 33 -4.29 0.09 1.19
CA GLY A 33 -4.22 -0.92 2.23
C GLY A 33 -2.79 -1.19 2.68
N GLU A 34 -2.69 -1.98 3.75
CA GLU A 34 -1.45 -2.52 4.27
C GLU A 34 -1.64 -4.01 4.52
N ALA A 35 -0.60 -4.80 4.26
CA ALA A 35 -0.51 -6.21 4.60
C ALA A 35 0.80 -6.45 5.34
N LYS A 36 0.76 -7.37 6.30
CA LYS A 36 1.95 -7.78 7.06
C LYS A 36 2.60 -9.03 6.48
N ASP A 37 1.90 -9.78 5.65
CA ASP A 37 2.37 -11.07 5.15
C ASP A 37 1.85 -11.34 3.74
N ALA A 38 2.45 -12.32 3.07
CA ALA A 38 2.10 -12.66 1.69
C ALA A 38 0.65 -13.15 1.53
N LEU A 39 0.10 -13.86 2.51
CA LEU A 39 -1.25 -14.42 2.44
C LEU A 39 -2.32 -13.31 2.50
N SER A 40 -2.17 -12.40 3.46
CA SER A 40 -3.03 -11.22 3.59
C SER A 40 -2.87 -10.28 2.38
N ALA A 41 -1.65 -10.10 1.87
CA ALA A 41 -1.38 -9.33 0.65
C ALA A 41 -2.09 -9.93 -0.56
N LEU A 42 -1.98 -11.24 -0.80
CA LEU A 42 -2.64 -11.94 -1.91
C LEU A 42 -4.17 -11.80 -1.84
N SER A 43 -4.74 -11.93 -0.65
CA SER A 43 -6.18 -11.69 -0.44
C SER A 43 -6.57 -10.26 -0.81
N PHE A 44 -5.76 -9.28 -0.43
CA PHE A 44 -5.98 -7.86 -0.74
C PHE A 44 -5.85 -7.58 -2.24
N ILE A 45 -4.80 -8.10 -2.89
CA ILE A 45 -4.56 -7.91 -4.33
C ILE A 45 -5.74 -8.42 -5.14
N ARG A 46 -6.26 -9.61 -4.82
CA ARG A 46 -7.41 -10.20 -5.52
C ARG A 46 -8.69 -9.40 -5.36
N ARG A 47 -8.92 -8.81 -4.17
CA ARG A 47 -10.14 -8.04 -3.88
C ARG A 47 -10.10 -6.64 -4.49
N VAL A 48 -8.96 -5.96 -4.38
CA VAL A 48 -8.91 -4.50 -4.57
C VAL A 48 -8.08 -4.08 -5.80
N LYS A 49 -7.28 -4.99 -6.38
CA LYS A 49 -6.47 -4.77 -7.60
C LYS A 49 -5.67 -3.46 -7.56
N PRO A 50 -4.60 -3.37 -6.74
CA PRO A 50 -3.73 -2.20 -6.71
C PRO A 50 -3.03 -1.96 -8.06
N ASP A 51 -2.62 -0.72 -8.31
CA ASP A 51 -1.77 -0.38 -9.46
C ASP A 51 -0.28 -0.72 -9.17
N ALA A 52 0.13 -0.71 -7.90
CA ALA A 52 1.46 -1.15 -7.46
C ALA A 52 1.44 -1.79 -6.07
N ILE A 53 2.43 -2.65 -5.83
CA ILE A 53 2.68 -3.32 -4.55
C ILE A 53 4.10 -2.94 -4.15
N ILE A 54 4.28 -2.53 -2.89
CA ILE A 54 5.56 -2.14 -2.31
C ILE A 54 5.79 -2.96 -1.07
#